data_AF-A0A352KK06-F1
#
_entry.id   AF-A0A352KK06-F1
#
_cell.length_a   1.000
_cell.length_b   1.000
_cell.length_c   1.000
_cell.angle_alpha   90.00
_cell.angle_beta   90.00
_cell.angle_gamma   90.00
#
_symmetry.space_group_name_H-M   'P 1'
#
loop_
_entity.id
_entity.type
_entity.pdbx_description
1 polymer ?
#
loop_
_entity_poly.entity_id
_entity_poly.type
_entity_poly.pdbx_seq_one_letter_code
_entity_poly.pdbx_strand_id
1 'polypeptide(L)'
;MVDSDGVGYRVRTPVGRFYDQVVLRHPWLISLIMLASVFAMAMQIPNFKLDASADSLVLESDKDLYYFQLVTRRYGSENFLFITYEPESDPFSPQTFKQLSTLKTQLETLPRVKSVITILDVPLLKQPDQSGFGSLLELKTLR
;
A
#
# COMPACT_ATOMS: atom_id res chain seq x y z
N MET A 1 54.78 15.34 61.92
CA MET A 1 55.82 15.13 60.90
C MET A 1 55.14 14.37 59.78
N VAL A 2 54.55 15.08 58.79
CA VAL A 2 55.16 15.39 57.47
C VAL A 2 55.45 14.07 56.74
N ASP A 3 54.83 13.73 55.61
CA ASP A 3 54.63 14.57 54.43
C ASP A 3 53.40 14.18 53.60
N SER A 4 52.92 15.16 52.84
CA SER A 4 51.76 15.15 51.96
C SER A 4 52.26 15.37 50.54
N ASP A 5 52.65 14.30 49.84
CA ASP A 5 52.95 14.33 48.41
C ASP A 5 51.78 13.67 47.66
N GLY A 6 51.03 14.32 46.77
CA GLY A 6 51.49 15.33 45.83
C GLY A 6 51.72 14.67 44.47
N VAL A 7 51.17 15.29 43.42
CA VAL A 7 51.41 15.01 41.99
C VAL A 7 50.58 13.83 41.46
N GLY A 8 49.44 14.02 40.81
CA GLY A 8 49.19 14.98 39.74
C GLY A 8 49.27 14.26 38.39
N TYR A 9 48.30 13.41 38.07
CA TYR A 9 48.14 12.84 36.73
C TYR A 9 47.62 13.90 35.76
N ARG A 10 48.46 14.90 35.45
CA ARG A 10 48.24 15.83 34.34
C ARG A 10 48.70 15.16 33.04
N VAL A 11 47.99 14.14 32.60
CA VAL A 11 48.03 13.79 31.17
C VAL A 11 47.18 14.84 30.46
N ARG A 12 47.79 15.98 30.16
CA ARG A 12 47.18 16.98 29.29
C ARG A 12 47.14 16.41 27.86
N THR A 13 46.22 15.49 27.60
CA THR A 13 45.96 14.99 26.26
C THR A 13 45.57 16.17 25.37
N PRO A 14 46.05 16.23 24.12
CA PRO A 14 45.67 17.30 23.19
C PRO A 14 44.15 17.34 22.97
N VAL A 15 43.50 16.18 23.09
CA VAL A 15 42.04 16.01 23.05
C VAL A 15 41.34 16.74 24.20
N GLY A 16 41.83 16.61 25.45
CA GLY A 16 41.24 17.30 26.60
C GLY A 16 41.37 18.81 26.52
N ARG A 17 42.51 19.33 26.02
CA ARG A 17 42.68 20.77 25.80
C ARG A 17 41.77 21.31 24.71
N PHE A 18 41.56 20.55 23.64
CA PHE A 18 40.64 20.92 22.56
C PHE A 18 39.19 20.95 23.07
N TYR A 19 38.80 19.96 23.88
CA TYR A 19 37.50 19.93 24.54
C TYR A 19 37.32 21.15 25.46
N ASP A 20 38.26 21.46 26.35
CA ASP A 20 38.14 22.62 27.25
C ASP A 20 38.10 23.95 26.49
N GLN A 21 38.89 24.09 25.41
CA GLN A 21 39.03 25.35 24.70
C GLN A 21 37.91 25.63 23.69
N VAL A 22 37.32 24.57 23.11
CA VAL A 22 36.22 24.69 22.15
C VAL A 22 34.88 24.51 22.84
N VAL A 23 34.77 23.53 23.75
CA VAL A 23 33.51 23.15 24.39
C VAL A 23 33.17 23.98 25.62
N LEU A 24 34.10 24.10 26.58
CA LEU A 24 33.83 24.86 27.81
C LEU A 24 33.91 26.38 27.61
N ARG A 25 34.73 26.85 26.66
CA ARG A 25 34.94 28.28 26.47
C ARG A 25 33.73 28.98 25.84
N HIS A 26 33.05 28.36 24.88
CA HIS A 26 31.94 28.97 24.11
C HIS A 26 30.71 28.03 24.03
N PRO A 27 30.00 27.79 25.16
CA PRO A 27 28.87 26.86 25.21
C PRO A 27 27.71 27.25 24.28
N TRP A 28 27.54 28.54 24.01
CA TRP A 28 26.49 29.04 23.11
C TRP A 28 26.72 28.64 21.65
N LEU A 29 27.97 28.60 21.17
CA LEU A 29 28.29 28.19 19.79
C LEU A 29 27.94 26.72 19.55
N ILE A 30 28.24 25.87 20.53
CA ILE A 30 27.95 24.43 20.41
C ILE A 30 26.47 24.16 20.54
N SER A 31 25.78 24.86 21.44
CA SER A 31 24.32 24.81 21.50
C SER A 31 23.70 25.22 20.16
N LEU A 32 24.24 26.25 19.50
CA LEU A 32 23.78 26.69 18.19
C LEU A 32 24.05 25.64 17.11
N ILE A 33 25.24 25.02 17.09
CA ILE A 33 25.59 23.95 16.13
C ILE A 33 24.71 22.72 16.33
N MET A 34 24.47 22.31 17.58
CA MET A 34 23.59 21.19 17.91
C MET A 34 22.15 21.48 17.49
N LEU A 35 21.66 22.70 17.77
CA LEU A 35 20.34 23.15 17.32
C LEU A 35 20.24 23.16 15.79
N ALA A 36 21.28 23.64 15.09
CA ALA A 36 21.34 23.65 13.64
C ALA A 36 21.32 22.23 13.06
N SER A 37 22.02 21.27 13.70
CA SER A 37 21.98 19.85 13.30
C SER A 37 20.58 19.25 13.47
N VAL A 38 19.91 19.54 14.59
CA VAL A 38 18.54 19.08 14.82
C VAL A 38 17.59 19.69 13.79
N PHE A 39 17.73 20.98 13.51
CA PHE A 39 16.92 21.65 12.50
C PHE A 39 17.16 21.08 11.09
N ALA A 40 18.41 20.80 10.73
CA ALA A 40 18.75 20.17 9.45
C ALA A 40 18.10 18.79 9.31
N MET A 41 18.08 17.97 10.38
CA MET A 41 17.35 16.69 10.38
C MET A 41 15.82 16.91 10.33
N ALA A 42 15.31 17.91 11.05
CA ALA A 42 13.89 18.24 11.08
C ALA A 42 13.35 18.70 9.72
N MET A 43 14.17 19.39 8.91
CA MET A 43 13.82 19.76 7.54
C MET A 43 13.52 18.56 6.65
N GLN A 44 14.01 17.37 7.00
CA GLN A 44 13.75 16.13 6.25
C GLN A 44 12.48 15.39 6.72
N ILE A 45 11.84 15.81 7.82
CA ILE A 45 10.59 15.20 8.32
C ILE A 45 9.47 15.17 7.26
N PRO A 46 9.22 16.22 6.46
CA PRO A 46 8.18 16.17 5.43
C PRO A 46 8.43 15.12 4.33
N ASN A 47 9.69 14.72 4.14
CA ASN A 47 10.09 13.71 3.16
C ASN A 47 10.10 12.29 3.75
N PHE A 48 9.92 12.15 5.07
CA PHE A 48 9.86 10.86 5.73
C PHE A 48 8.51 10.19 5.44
N LYS A 49 8.54 9.12 4.63
CA LYS A 49 7.39 8.27 4.37
C LYS A 49 7.48 7.04 5.26
N LEU A 50 6.52 6.91 6.16
CA LEU A 50 6.35 5.70 6.97
C LEU A 50 5.22 4.89 6.36
N ASP A 51 5.58 3.83 5.63
CA ASP A 51 4.61 2.87 5.11
C ASP A 51 4.32 1.84 6.20
N ALA A 52 3.16 1.99 6.85
CA ALA A 52 2.66 1.06 7.87
C ALA A 52 1.53 0.19 7.31
N SER A 53 1.50 -0.02 6.00
CA SER A 53 0.62 -1.03 5.41
C SER A 53 0.99 -2.43 5.92
N ALA A 54 0.01 -3.33 5.96
CA ALA A 54 0.23 -4.73 6.32
C ALA A 54 1.27 -5.40 5.41
N ASP A 55 1.36 -4.98 4.15
CA ASP A 55 2.34 -5.47 3.17
C ASP A 55 3.78 -5.13 3.58
N SER A 56 4.00 -3.98 4.23
CA SER A 56 5.32 -3.53 4.70
C SER A 56 5.78 -4.23 6.00
N LEU A 57 4.88 -4.93 6.70
CA LEU A 57 5.19 -5.72 7.89
C LEU A 57 5.66 -7.14 7.55
N VAL A 58 5.41 -7.61 6.32
CA VAL A 58 5.88 -8.91 5.83
C VAL A 58 7.38 -8.82 5.53
N LEU A 59 8.13 -9.90 5.76
CA LEU A 59 9.53 -9.94 5.37
C LEU A 59 9.68 -9.78 3.85
N GLU A 60 10.42 -8.76 3.42
CA GLU A 60 10.73 -8.54 2.00
C GLU A 60 11.46 -9.75 1.35
N SER A 61 12.21 -10.52 2.16
CA SER A 61 12.92 -11.72 1.69
C SER A 61 12.08 -13.00 1.71
N ASP A 62 10.77 -12.91 1.94
CA ASP A 62 9.88 -14.06 1.92
C ASP A 62 9.63 -14.56 0.48
N LYS A 63 9.78 -15.87 0.27
CA LYS A 63 9.56 -16.52 -1.02
C LYS A 63 8.09 -16.46 -1.44
N ASP A 64 7.17 -16.50 -0.49
CA ASP A 64 5.74 -16.47 -0.75
C ASP A 64 5.30 -15.08 -1.19
N LEU A 65 5.87 -14.03 -0.57
CA LEU A 65 5.67 -12.63 -0.99
C LEU A 65 6.18 -12.42 -2.42
N TYR A 66 7.36 -12.94 -2.74
CA TYR A 66 7.92 -12.86 -4.09
C TYR A 66 7.02 -13.55 -5.13
N TYR A 67 6.52 -14.74 -4.82
CA TYR A 67 5.60 -15.47 -5.70
C TYR A 67 4.27 -14.72 -5.87
N PHE A 68 3.68 -14.21 -4.79
CA PHE A 68 2.48 -13.39 -4.83
C PHE A 68 2.67 -12.16 -5.73
N GLN A 69 3.76 -11.41 -5.56
CA GLN A 69 4.07 -10.25 -6.40
C GLN A 69 4.27 -10.65 -7.88
N LEU A 70 4.90 -11.79 -8.16
CA LEU A 70 5.06 -12.32 -9.52
C LEU A 70 3.72 -12.61 -10.20
N VAL A 71 2.82 -13.31 -9.49
CA VAL A 71 1.48 -13.63 -9.99
C VAL A 71 0.67 -12.35 -10.18
N THR A 72 0.69 -11.46 -9.19
CA THR A 72 -0.01 -10.16 -9.22
C THR A 72 0.51 -9.26 -10.35
N ARG A 73 1.81 -9.22 -10.63
CA ARG A 73 2.35 -8.47 -11.77
C ARG A 73 1.98 -9.08 -13.11
N ARG A 74 1.84 -10.41 -13.19
CA ARG A 74 1.51 -11.12 -14.43
C ARG A 74 0.03 -11.01 -14.80
N TYR A 75 -0.87 -11.12 -13.82
CA TYR A 75 -2.31 -11.13 -14.06
C TYR A 75 -2.99 -9.82 -13.68
N GLY A 76 -2.29 -8.91 -13.00
CA GLY A 76 -2.84 -7.68 -12.46
C GLY A 76 -3.56 -7.91 -11.13
N SER A 77 -3.48 -6.92 -10.24
CA SER A 77 -4.36 -6.78 -9.09
C SER A 77 -5.39 -5.71 -9.43
N GLU A 78 -6.61 -6.11 -9.76
CA GLU A 78 -7.72 -5.17 -9.88
C GLU A 78 -8.43 -5.03 -8.53
N ASN A 79 -8.63 -3.79 -8.08
CA ASN A 79 -9.40 -3.50 -6.88
C ASN A 79 -10.88 -3.44 -7.27
N PHE A 80 -11.68 -4.36 -6.73
CA PHE A 80 -13.12 -4.41 -6.98
C PHE A 80 -13.90 -3.82 -5.81
N LEU A 81 -14.98 -3.10 -6.13
CA LEU A 81 -15.99 -2.67 -5.17
C LEU A 81 -17.31 -3.34 -5.53
N PHE A 82 -17.85 -4.13 -4.60
CA PHE A 82 -19.16 -4.73 -4.75
C PHE A 82 -20.23 -3.80 -4.17
N ILE A 83 -21.22 -3.46 -4.99
CA ILE A 83 -22.37 -2.64 -4.59
C ILE A 83 -23.61 -3.50 -4.71
N THR A 84 -24.31 -3.71 -3.60
CA THR A 84 -25.61 -4.37 -3.57
C THR A 84 -26.70 -3.34 -3.78
N TYR A 85 -27.62 -3.61 -4.71
CA TYR A 85 -28.75 -2.74 -4.99
C TYR A 85 -30.05 -3.48 -4.68
N GLU A 86 -30.84 -2.94 -3.76
CA GLU A 86 -32.14 -3.45 -3.38
C GLU A 86 -33.22 -2.57 -4.03
N PRO A 87 -34.03 -3.12 -4.97
CA PRO A 87 -35.10 -2.37 -5.60
C PRO A 87 -36.32 -2.26 -4.68
N GLU A 88 -36.96 -1.10 -4.64
CA GLU A 88 -38.20 -0.87 -3.88
C GLU A 88 -39.44 -1.49 -4.55
N SER A 89 -39.31 -1.90 -5.82
CA SER A 89 -40.37 -2.49 -6.65
C SER A 89 -39.86 -3.75 -7.34
N ASP A 90 -40.63 -4.34 -8.26
CA ASP A 90 -40.23 -5.54 -8.99
C ASP A 90 -38.79 -5.40 -9.55
N PRO A 91 -37.85 -6.29 -9.15
CA PRO A 91 -36.45 -6.26 -9.58
C PRO A 91 -36.25 -6.30 -11.08
N PHE A 92 -37.20 -6.89 -11.81
CA PHE A 92 -37.14 -7.04 -13.27
C PHE A 92 -38.03 -6.05 -14.01
N SER A 93 -38.52 -5.01 -13.32
CA SER A 93 -39.32 -3.97 -13.93
C SER A 93 -38.48 -3.02 -14.81
N PRO A 94 -39.08 -2.44 -15.87
CA PRO A 94 -38.42 -1.40 -16.67
C PRO A 94 -37.94 -0.20 -15.84
N GLN A 95 -38.65 0.13 -14.76
CA GLN A 95 -38.30 1.21 -13.84
C GLN A 95 -37.00 0.90 -13.10
N THR A 96 -36.88 -0.30 -12.54
CA THR A 96 -35.66 -0.77 -11.84
C THR A 96 -34.46 -0.77 -12.79
N PHE A 97 -34.62 -1.25 -14.03
CA PHE A 97 -33.54 -1.24 -15.02
C PHE A 97 -33.10 0.19 -15.39
N LYS A 98 -34.04 1.13 -15.50
CA LYS A 98 -33.71 2.54 -15.77
C LYS A 98 -32.92 3.17 -14.61
N GLN A 99 -33.31 2.88 -13.37
CA GLN A 99 -32.59 3.35 -12.18
C GLN A 99 -31.17 2.79 -12.12
N LEU A 100 -31.01 1.48 -12.36
CA LEU A 100 -29.71 0.82 -12.36
C LEU A 100 -28.81 1.32 -13.49
N SER A 101 -29.36 1.55 -14.68
CA SER A 101 -28.66 2.16 -15.82
C SER A 101 -28.18 3.57 -15.50
N THR A 102 -29.01 4.39 -14.85
CA THR A 102 -28.64 5.74 -14.42
C THR A 102 -27.52 5.71 -13.39
N LEU A 103 -27.61 4.83 -12.39
CA LEU A 103 -26.59 4.65 -11.36
C LEU A 103 -25.25 4.22 -11.98
N LYS A 104 -25.29 3.27 -12.93
CA LYS A 104 -24.11 2.86 -13.69
C LYS A 104 -23.43 4.05 -14.35
N THR A 105 -24.17 4.84 -15.13
CA THR A 105 -23.61 6.01 -15.83
C THR A 105 -23.04 7.04 -14.86
N GLN A 106 -23.70 7.29 -13.72
CA GLN A 106 -23.18 8.20 -12.69
C GLN A 106 -21.85 7.70 -12.11
N LEU A 107 -21.74 6.41 -11.82
CA LEU A 107 -20.50 5.82 -11.31
C LEU A 107 -19.38 5.85 -12.36
N GLU A 108 -19.69 5.62 -13.64
CA GLU A 108 -18.74 5.70 -14.75
C GLU A 108 -18.20 7.12 -14.98
N THR A 109 -18.95 8.16 -14.60
CA THR A 109 -18.48 9.56 -14.73
C THR A 109 -17.41 9.95 -13.70
N LEU A 110 -17.20 9.14 -12.66
CA LEU A 110 -16.22 9.45 -11.63
C LEU A 110 -14.80 9.19 -12.16
N PRO A 111 -13.85 10.15 -12.00
CA PRO A 111 -12.51 10.05 -12.60
C PRO A 111 -11.65 8.90 -12.05
N ARG A 112 -12.07 8.27 -10.96
CA ARG A 112 -11.37 7.15 -10.32
C ARG A 112 -11.94 5.77 -10.70
N VAL A 113 -13.04 5.73 -11.43
CA VAL A 113 -13.72 4.49 -11.82
C VAL A 113 -13.29 4.10 -13.24
N LYS A 114 -12.70 2.91 -13.38
CA LYS A 114 -12.24 2.38 -14.68
C LYS A 114 -13.36 1.72 -15.48
N SER A 115 -14.24 0.99 -14.80
CA SER A 115 -15.37 0.29 -15.40
C SER A 115 -16.43 -0.04 -14.34
N VAL A 116 -17.69 -0.11 -14.76
CA VAL A 116 -18.81 -0.56 -13.92
C VAL A 116 -19.51 -1.69 -14.66
N ILE A 117 -19.59 -2.87 -14.03
CA ILE A 117 -20.29 -4.04 -14.57
C ILE A 117 -21.57 -4.23 -13.75
N THR A 118 -22.70 -4.33 -14.44
CA THR A 118 -24.01 -4.55 -13.80
C THR A 118 -24.66 -5.84 -14.32
N ILE A 119 -25.74 -6.28 -13.68
CA ILE A 119 -26.54 -7.43 -14.14
C ILE A 119 -27.07 -7.24 -15.57
N LEU A 120 -27.21 -6.00 -16.03
CA LEU A 120 -27.68 -5.67 -17.37
C LEU A 120 -26.65 -6.01 -18.45
N ASP A 121 -25.38 -6.14 -18.09
CA ASP A 121 -24.26 -6.35 -19.00
C ASP A 121 -23.89 -7.83 -19.17
N VAL A 122 -24.51 -8.72 -18.39
CA VAL A 122 -24.17 -10.14 -18.36
C VAL A 122 -24.89 -10.86 -19.53
N PRO A 123 -24.17 -11.62 -20.37
CA PRO A 123 -24.80 -12.38 -21.44
C PRO A 123 -25.72 -13.45 -20.85
N LEU A 124 -26.95 -13.52 -21.36
CA LEU A 124 -27.84 -14.63 -21.07
C LEU A 124 -27.22 -15.91 -21.66
N LEU A 125 -26.78 -16.81 -20.79
CA LEU A 125 -26.35 -18.15 -21.19
C LEU A 125 -27.55 -18.87 -21.80
N LYS A 126 -27.72 -18.79 -23.11
CA LYS A 126 -28.61 -19.70 -23.83
C LYS A 126 -27.99 -21.09 -23.71
N GLN A 127 -28.64 -21.97 -22.95
CA GLN A 127 -28.27 -23.38 -22.97
C GLN A 127 -28.34 -23.85 -24.43
N PRO A 128 -27.29 -24.50 -24.96
CA PRO A 128 -27.35 -25.05 -26.30
C PRO A 128 -28.53 -26.03 -26.36
N ASP A 129 -29.37 -25.89 -27.38
CA ASP A 129 -30.49 -26.80 -27.61
C ASP A 129 -29.96 -28.24 -27.61
N GLN A 130 -30.47 -29.06 -26.69
CA GLN A 130 -30.10 -30.48 -26.58
C GLN A 130 -30.49 -31.29 -27.84
N SER A 131 -31.15 -30.65 -28.82
CA SER A 131 -31.55 -31.25 -30.10
C SER A 131 -30.36 -31.72 -30.95
N GLY A 132 -29.16 -31.13 -30.80
CA GLY A 132 -27.97 -31.51 -31.57
C GLY A 132 -27.19 -32.72 -31.03
N PHE A 133 -27.38 -33.09 -29.76
CA PHE A 133 -26.63 -34.21 -29.15
C PHE A 133 -27.30 -35.58 -29.36
N GLY A 134 -28.62 -35.62 -29.64
CA GLY A 134 -29.35 -36.87 -29.89
C GLY A 134 -28.93 -37.55 -31.20
N SER A 135 -28.66 -36.79 -32.26
CA SER A 135 -28.27 -37.32 -33.58
C SER A 135 -26.86 -37.93 -33.60
N LEU A 136 -25.98 -37.51 -32.70
CA LEU A 136 -24.63 -38.07 -32.57
C LEU A 136 -24.62 -39.43 -31.87
N LEU A 137 -25.65 -39.73 -31.06
CA LEU A 137 -25.81 -41.03 -30.42
C LEU A 137 -26.36 -42.08 -31.39
N GLU A 138 -27.22 -41.69 -32.35
CA GLU A 138 -27.71 -42.61 -33.39
C GLU A 138 -26.61 -43.06 -34.36
N LEU A 139 -25.63 -42.21 -34.65
CA LEU A 139 -24.50 -42.57 -35.54
C LEU A 139 -23.48 -43.50 -34.87
N LYS A 140 -23.51 -43.65 -33.55
CA LYS A 140 -22.60 -44.55 -32.81
C LYS A 140 -23.21 -45.93 -32.53
N THR A 141 -24.52 -46.11 -32.74
CA THR A 141 -25.21 -47.41 -32.56
C THR A 141 -25.31 -48.24 -33.84
N LEU A 142 -24.88 -47.71 -34.99
CA LEU A 142 -24.69 -48.48 -36.23
C LEU A 142 -23.25 -48.98 -36.34
N ARG A 143 -22.89 -49.97 -35.51
CA ARG A 143 -21.81 -50.91 -35.79
C ARG A 143 -22.08 -52.26 -35.14
#